data_AF-A0A1X7EJJ7-F1
#
_entry.id   AF-A0A1X7EJJ7-F1
#
_cell.length_a   1.000
_cell.length_b   1.000
_cell.length_c   1.000
_cell.angle_alpha   90.00
_cell.angle_beta   90.00
_cell.angle_gamma   90.00
#
_symmetry.space_group_name_H-M   'P 1'
#
loop_
_entity.id
_entity.type
_entity.pdbx_description
1 polymer ?
#
loop_
_entity_poly.entity_id
_entity_poly.type
_entity_poly.pdbx_seq_one_letter_code
_entity_poly.pdbx_strand_id
1 'polypeptide(L)'
;MADGQNTAGGPLLVNGEALRLEVTPPNRGGGTKYDPQTAEQARTLLTPMVRRASEQAQQLPEQLRADRLYVEARLLPNYIAASNFPGDLLSAIGAVPVGSRADQGTYRTKKRAPRTVGTRRLVLSIDDSGLEKLNVLLERGGRTKEERQAVEQDLLKFDDITLSHAVTITRDDDTALWEAVLHPEPGLSRNTMPASEDVLGKWMRWIESLGGEVNPRYVRRVGGLTFTSVALPKAAAEDAARFNPLRVMRPMPVIRPFPGLAPRAVDPFQAPASSAPRSEIFRVAVFDGGLGEPTTLFPDPCINLTPEDAHPHGVQHGTAVTGAALYGLAEIGGQAATPALGVDSYRILPTPADPNDPEGYWVLDQIRDVITEGEHKLVNLSLGPSEAVVEDQEPNLWTSTLDHLAWENDVLFVVAAGNHGEMDAITGLNRVEAPADMANGISVGAVDRHAPHAKWARASYSSIGPGRQGNRLQLNRPRFSAASMRGAALG
;
A
#
# COMPACT_ATOMS: atom_id res chain seq x y z
N MET A 1 4.74 18.78 49.84
CA MET A 1 6.05 19.27 49.39
C MET A 1 6.91 18.06 49.06
N ALA A 2 6.89 17.68 47.80
CA ALA A 2 7.85 16.82 47.13
C ALA A 2 7.70 17.22 45.67
N ASP A 3 8.67 17.97 45.17
CA ASP A 3 8.67 18.61 43.87
C ASP A 3 8.62 17.57 42.75
N GLY A 4 7.54 17.61 41.96
CA GLY A 4 7.44 16.89 40.71
C GLY A 4 8.22 17.65 39.64
N GLN A 5 9.49 17.29 39.45
CA GLN A 5 10.23 17.69 38.27
C GLN A 5 9.55 17.08 37.04
N ASN A 6 9.04 17.96 36.19
CA ASN A 6 8.45 17.66 34.90
C ASN A 6 9.58 17.25 33.95
N THR A 7 9.90 15.95 33.86
CA THR A 7 10.82 15.42 32.85
C THR A 7 10.11 15.34 31.51
N ALA A 8 10.19 16.41 30.73
CA ALA A 8 9.88 16.41 29.31
C ALA A 8 10.83 15.43 28.60
N GLY A 9 10.29 14.34 28.06
CA GLY A 9 11.06 13.31 27.35
C GLY A 9 10.66 11.87 27.66
N GLY A 10 9.37 11.58 27.76
CA GLY A 10 8.90 10.19 27.70
C GLY A 10 9.13 9.61 26.28
N PRO A 11 9.43 8.31 26.14
CA PRO A 11 9.53 7.69 24.82
C PRO A 11 8.20 7.82 24.05
N LEU A 12 8.27 8.13 22.75
CA LEU A 12 7.10 8.36 21.88
C LEU A 12 6.15 7.14 21.84
N LEU A 13 6.69 5.95 22.08
CA LEU A 13 5.97 4.69 22.25
C LEU A 13 6.55 3.95 23.47
N VAL A 14 5.88 4.04 24.61
CA VAL A 14 6.07 3.13 25.76
C VAL A 14 4.82 2.28 25.86
N ASN A 15 4.97 0.98 26.17
CA ASN A 15 3.85 0.04 26.27
C ASN A 15 3.06 -0.08 24.95
N GLY A 16 3.73 -0.30 23.81
CA GLY A 16 3.03 -0.65 22.56
C GLY A 16 2.15 -1.91 22.72
N GLU A 17 2.52 -2.82 23.63
CA GLU A 17 1.68 -3.93 24.06
C GLU A 17 0.39 -3.51 24.77
N ALA A 18 0.28 -2.31 25.34
CA ALA A 18 -0.95 -1.76 25.92
C ALA A 18 -1.89 -1.16 24.86
N LEU A 19 -1.39 -0.87 23.65
CA LEU A 19 -2.23 -0.58 22.47
C LEU A 19 -2.82 -1.84 21.85
N ARG A 20 -2.42 -3.03 22.34
CA ARG A 20 -3.09 -4.29 22.01
C ARG A 20 -4.50 -4.23 22.58
N LEU A 21 -5.49 -4.12 21.69
CA LEU A 21 -6.84 -4.46 22.08
C LEU A 21 -6.83 -5.91 22.55
N GLU A 22 -7.13 -6.15 23.83
CA GLU A 22 -7.51 -7.48 24.30
C GLU A 22 -8.80 -7.87 23.57
N VAL A 23 -8.63 -8.48 22.41
CA VAL A 23 -9.71 -9.18 21.75
C VAL A 23 -9.93 -10.41 22.60
N THR A 24 -10.94 -10.37 23.48
CA THR A 24 -11.45 -11.58 24.09
C THR A 24 -11.76 -12.51 22.93
N PRO A 25 -11.06 -13.65 22.78
CA PRO A 25 -11.40 -14.60 21.74
C PRO A 25 -12.88 -14.89 21.93
N PRO A 26 -13.72 -14.79 20.89
CA PRO A 26 -15.11 -15.18 21.05
C PRO A 26 -15.11 -16.56 21.70
N ASN A 27 -15.88 -16.74 22.77
CA ASN A 27 -15.95 -17.99 23.51
C ASN A 27 -15.90 -19.13 22.49
N ARG A 28 -14.89 -20.00 22.60
CA ARG A 28 -14.75 -21.18 21.73
C ARG A 28 -15.94 -22.09 22.01
N GLY A 29 -17.07 -21.77 21.41
CA GLY A 29 -18.25 -22.62 21.44
C GLY A 29 -17.85 -23.88 20.71
N GLY A 30 -17.68 -24.98 21.44
CA GLY A 30 -17.43 -26.33 20.92
C GLY A 30 -18.64 -26.90 20.19
N GLY A 31 -19.35 -26.07 19.42
CA GLY A 31 -20.42 -26.48 18.54
C GLY A 31 -19.91 -26.68 17.11
N THR A 32 -20.62 -27.50 16.34
CA THR A 32 -20.38 -27.62 14.91
C THR A 32 -20.42 -26.26 14.24
N LYS A 33 -19.36 -25.95 13.49
CA LYS A 33 -19.24 -24.73 12.71
C LYS A 33 -20.49 -24.56 11.85
N TYR A 34 -21.00 -23.33 11.76
CA TYR A 34 -22.12 -23.06 10.86
C TYR A 34 -21.60 -22.89 9.44
N ASP A 35 -22.02 -23.78 8.56
CA ASP A 35 -21.78 -23.64 7.13
C ASP A 35 -23.00 -22.97 6.47
N PRO A 36 -22.80 -21.84 5.76
CA PRO A 36 -23.87 -21.06 5.15
C PRO A 36 -24.45 -21.71 3.89
N GLN A 37 -23.76 -22.72 3.37
CA GLN A 37 -24.17 -23.56 2.24
C GLN A 37 -23.53 -24.95 2.39
N THR A 38 -24.14 -25.97 1.77
CA THR A 38 -23.56 -27.30 1.63
C THR A 38 -22.65 -27.38 0.40
N ALA A 39 -21.82 -28.43 0.31
CA ALA A 39 -21.01 -28.67 -0.88
C ALA A 39 -21.87 -28.80 -2.15
N GLU A 40 -23.01 -29.50 -2.09
CA GLU A 40 -23.93 -29.63 -3.24
C GLU A 40 -24.56 -28.28 -3.66
N GLN A 41 -24.89 -27.43 -2.69
CA GLN A 41 -25.37 -26.07 -2.98
C GLN A 41 -24.27 -25.24 -3.66
N ALA A 42 -23.04 -25.30 -3.14
CA ALA A 42 -21.90 -24.62 -3.73
C ALA A 42 -21.58 -25.15 -5.14
N ARG A 43 -21.65 -26.48 -5.37
CA ARG A 43 -21.51 -27.08 -6.69
C ARG A 43 -22.53 -26.52 -7.66
N THR A 44 -23.81 -26.52 -7.28
CA THR A 44 -24.90 -25.98 -8.10
C THR A 44 -24.69 -24.50 -8.43
N LEU A 45 -24.25 -23.70 -7.45
CA LEU A 45 -23.98 -22.27 -7.63
C LEU A 45 -22.77 -21.99 -8.54
N LEU A 46 -21.66 -22.68 -8.31
CA LEU A 46 -20.37 -22.38 -8.92
C LEU A 46 -20.21 -23.02 -10.31
N THR A 47 -20.90 -24.12 -10.60
CA THR A 47 -20.84 -24.81 -11.91
C THR A 47 -21.05 -23.87 -13.11
N PRO A 48 -22.12 -23.05 -13.19
CA PRO A 48 -22.28 -22.13 -14.32
C PRO A 48 -21.19 -21.05 -14.38
N MET A 49 -20.63 -20.64 -13.25
CA MET A 49 -19.57 -19.62 -13.18
C MET A 49 -18.23 -20.18 -13.69
N VAL A 50 -17.85 -21.38 -13.24
CA VAL A 50 -16.61 -22.04 -13.68
C VAL A 50 -16.70 -22.45 -15.16
N ARG A 51 -17.87 -22.89 -15.64
CA ARG A 51 -18.06 -23.14 -17.08
C ARG A 51 -17.85 -21.87 -17.90
N ARG A 52 -18.43 -20.74 -17.49
CA ARG A 52 -18.21 -19.44 -18.14
C ARG A 52 -16.73 -19.04 -18.11
N ALA A 53 -16.07 -19.16 -16.97
CA ALA A 53 -14.64 -18.85 -16.85
C ALA A 53 -13.79 -19.75 -17.77
N SER A 54 -14.14 -21.03 -17.91
CA SER A 54 -13.49 -21.98 -18.82
C SER A 54 -13.72 -21.60 -20.29
N GLU A 55 -14.94 -21.24 -20.68
CA GLU A 55 -15.26 -20.77 -22.03
C GLU A 55 -14.51 -19.48 -22.38
N GLN A 56 -14.51 -18.50 -21.47
CA GLN A 56 -13.75 -17.25 -21.62
C GLN A 56 -12.25 -17.51 -21.74
N ALA A 57 -11.72 -18.42 -20.92
CA ALA A 57 -10.34 -18.85 -21.00
C ALA A 57 -10.04 -19.50 -22.36
N GLN A 58 -10.88 -20.38 -22.88
CA GLN A 58 -10.65 -21.01 -24.19
C GLN A 58 -10.70 -20.02 -25.35
N GLN A 59 -11.51 -18.96 -25.23
CA GLN A 59 -11.65 -17.91 -26.25
C GLN A 59 -10.59 -16.80 -26.13
N LEU A 60 -9.82 -16.76 -25.05
CA LEU A 60 -8.82 -15.73 -24.82
C LEU A 60 -7.64 -15.91 -25.79
N PRO A 61 -7.34 -14.94 -26.67
CA PRO A 61 -6.23 -15.02 -27.61
C PRO A 61 -4.89 -15.25 -26.93
N GLU A 62 -3.99 -16.00 -27.58
CA GLU A 62 -2.67 -16.36 -27.02
C GLU A 62 -1.86 -15.13 -26.57
N GLN A 63 -1.93 -14.03 -27.32
CA GLN A 63 -1.26 -12.77 -26.98
C GLN A 63 -1.75 -12.12 -25.67
N LEU A 64 -2.94 -12.49 -25.18
CA LEU A 64 -3.53 -11.98 -23.93
C LEU A 64 -3.29 -12.91 -22.73
N ARG A 65 -2.53 -14.00 -22.92
CA ARG A 65 -2.28 -15.03 -21.92
C ARG A 65 -0.82 -15.03 -21.49
N ALA A 66 -0.58 -15.40 -20.23
CA ALA A 66 0.71 -15.96 -19.81
C ALA A 66 0.65 -17.49 -19.88
N ASP A 67 1.76 -18.16 -19.54
CA ASP A 67 1.82 -19.62 -19.42
C ASP A 67 0.83 -20.18 -18.39
N ARG A 68 0.41 -19.33 -17.45
CA ARG A 68 -0.61 -19.61 -16.44
C ARG A 68 -1.69 -18.54 -16.49
N LEU A 69 -2.92 -18.95 -16.27
CA LEU A 69 -4.06 -18.03 -16.19
C LEU A 69 -4.29 -17.56 -14.76
N TYR A 70 -4.79 -16.34 -14.65
CA TYR A 70 -5.23 -15.74 -13.40
C TYR A 70 -6.75 -15.85 -13.28
N VAL A 71 -7.21 -16.41 -12.17
CA VAL A 71 -8.62 -16.63 -11.81
C VAL A 71 -8.86 -16.04 -10.44
N GLU A 72 -10.07 -15.54 -10.22
CA GLU A 72 -10.47 -14.94 -8.96
C GLU A 72 -11.58 -15.72 -8.31
N ALA A 73 -11.47 -15.95 -7.01
CA ALA A 73 -12.44 -16.70 -6.23
C ALA A 73 -12.80 -15.96 -4.95
N ARG A 74 -14.07 -15.57 -4.79
CA ARG A 74 -14.54 -14.86 -3.60
C ARG A 74 -14.82 -15.83 -2.47
N LEU A 75 -14.13 -15.62 -1.35
CA LEU A 75 -14.42 -16.31 -0.11
C LEU A 75 -15.71 -15.75 0.48
N LEU A 76 -16.56 -16.64 0.96
CA LEU A 76 -17.66 -16.27 1.83
C LEU A 76 -17.10 -15.64 3.12
N PRO A 77 -17.70 -14.56 3.63
CA PRO A 77 -17.19 -13.87 4.82
C PRO A 77 -17.08 -14.78 6.06
N ASN A 78 -17.89 -15.84 6.10
CA ASN A 78 -17.85 -16.91 7.11
C ASN A 78 -16.50 -17.66 7.18
N TYR A 79 -15.69 -17.61 6.12
CA TYR A 79 -14.43 -18.35 5.97
C TYR A 79 -13.20 -17.44 5.86
N ILE A 80 -13.29 -16.17 6.27
CA ILE A 80 -12.18 -15.22 6.16
C ILE A 80 -10.97 -15.54 7.06
N ALA A 81 -11.16 -16.37 8.10
CA ALA A 81 -10.10 -16.74 9.04
C ALA A 81 -9.04 -17.65 8.39
N ALA A 82 -7.77 -17.50 8.81
CA ALA A 82 -6.65 -18.23 8.22
C ALA A 82 -6.78 -19.76 8.27
N SER A 83 -7.35 -20.28 9.36
CA SER A 83 -7.60 -21.73 9.53
C SER A 83 -8.62 -22.30 8.53
N ASN A 84 -9.35 -21.45 7.81
CA ASN A 84 -10.32 -21.85 6.81
C ASN A 84 -9.76 -21.80 5.39
N PHE A 85 -8.46 -21.55 5.20
CA PHE A 85 -7.87 -21.46 3.87
C PHE A 85 -8.17 -22.72 3.05
N PRO A 86 -8.64 -22.60 1.80
CA PRO A 86 -9.08 -23.73 0.96
C PRO A 86 -7.89 -24.46 0.30
N GLY A 87 -6.96 -24.96 1.11
CA GLY A 87 -5.70 -25.51 0.61
C GLY A 87 -5.84 -26.77 -0.24
N ASP A 88 -6.79 -27.64 0.10
CA ASP A 88 -6.92 -28.96 -0.52
C ASP A 88 -7.53 -28.85 -1.91
N LEU A 89 -8.56 -28.00 -2.07
CA LEU A 89 -9.15 -27.72 -3.39
C LEU A 89 -8.16 -27.03 -4.30
N LEU A 90 -7.43 -26.02 -3.80
CA LEU A 90 -6.43 -25.34 -4.62
C LEU A 90 -5.32 -26.30 -5.07
N SER A 91 -4.89 -27.21 -4.19
CA SER A 91 -3.92 -28.25 -4.56
C SER A 91 -4.47 -29.22 -5.60
N ALA A 92 -5.74 -29.63 -5.49
CA ALA A 92 -6.38 -30.58 -6.41
C ALA A 92 -6.47 -30.03 -7.85
N ILE A 93 -6.63 -28.71 -8.00
CA ILE A 93 -6.71 -28.04 -9.31
C ILE A 93 -5.38 -27.45 -9.78
N GLY A 94 -4.29 -27.62 -9.02
CA GLY A 94 -2.99 -27.03 -9.35
C GLY A 94 -2.95 -25.50 -9.26
N ALA A 95 -3.84 -24.89 -8.47
CA ALA A 95 -3.91 -23.45 -8.26
C ALA A 95 -2.89 -22.98 -7.22
N VAL A 96 -2.21 -21.87 -7.54
CA VAL A 96 -1.29 -21.20 -6.62
C VAL A 96 -1.87 -19.83 -6.26
N PRO A 97 -2.11 -19.53 -4.97
CA PRO A 97 -2.55 -18.20 -4.57
C PRO A 97 -1.39 -17.20 -4.76
N VAL A 98 -1.63 -16.16 -5.56
CA VAL A 98 -0.64 -15.11 -5.89
C VAL A 98 -1.00 -13.76 -5.29
N GLY A 99 -2.17 -13.65 -4.66
CA GLY A 99 -2.61 -12.43 -3.99
C GLY A 99 -4.07 -12.50 -3.56
N SER A 100 -4.59 -11.38 -3.08
CA SER A 100 -6.01 -11.21 -2.82
C SER A 100 -6.44 -9.76 -3.03
N ARG A 101 -7.76 -9.54 -3.04
CA ARG A 101 -8.41 -8.23 -3.03
C ARG A 101 -9.44 -8.17 -1.92
N ALA A 102 -9.70 -6.96 -1.42
CA ALA A 102 -10.90 -6.70 -0.63
C ALA A 102 -12.14 -6.90 -1.51
N ASP A 103 -13.20 -7.43 -0.93
CA ASP A 103 -14.50 -7.57 -1.58
C ASP A 103 -15.58 -7.49 -0.50
N GLN A 104 -16.85 -7.41 -0.87
CA GLN A 104 -17.98 -7.51 0.04
C GLN A 104 -18.77 -8.78 -0.21
N GLY A 105 -19.23 -9.39 0.89
CA GLY A 105 -20.00 -10.62 0.83
C GLY A 105 -21.09 -10.67 1.89
N THR A 106 -22.02 -11.60 1.74
CA THR A 106 -23.12 -11.77 2.70
C THR A 106 -22.70 -12.72 3.82
N TYR A 107 -22.52 -12.19 5.03
CA TYR A 107 -22.26 -13.00 6.22
C TYR A 107 -23.56 -13.58 6.76
N ARG A 108 -23.60 -14.91 6.93
CA ARG A 108 -24.79 -15.65 7.39
C ARG A 108 -24.53 -16.36 8.71
N THR A 109 -25.54 -16.43 9.57
CA THR A 109 -25.47 -17.20 10.83
C THR A 109 -26.78 -17.93 11.09
N LYS A 110 -26.78 -18.94 11.96
CA LYS A 110 -28.00 -19.68 12.33
C LYS A 110 -29.12 -18.81 12.92
N LYS A 111 -28.79 -17.70 13.59
CA LYS A 111 -29.73 -16.95 14.45
C LYS A 111 -29.97 -15.49 14.05
N ARG A 112 -29.05 -14.88 13.28
CA ARG A 112 -29.12 -13.45 12.92
C ARG A 112 -29.40 -13.30 11.43
N ALA A 113 -30.10 -12.22 11.09
CA ALA A 113 -30.32 -11.84 9.70
C ALA A 113 -28.99 -11.71 8.94
N PRO A 114 -28.94 -12.11 7.65
CA PRO A 114 -27.78 -11.90 6.81
C PRO A 114 -27.39 -10.43 6.73
N ARG A 115 -26.10 -10.14 6.68
CA ARG A 115 -25.58 -8.78 6.56
C ARG A 115 -24.38 -8.73 5.62
N THR A 116 -24.26 -7.65 4.86
CA THR A 116 -23.08 -7.38 4.03
C THR A 116 -21.91 -6.99 4.92
N VAL A 117 -20.77 -7.65 4.73
CA VAL A 117 -19.51 -7.35 5.42
C VAL A 117 -18.35 -7.52 4.45
N GLY A 118 -17.19 -6.97 4.80
CA GLY A 118 -15.96 -7.20 4.06
C GLY A 118 -15.55 -8.68 4.06
N THR A 119 -15.09 -9.15 2.90
CA THR A 119 -14.52 -10.46 2.63
C THR A 119 -13.29 -10.33 1.74
N ARG A 120 -12.80 -11.45 1.22
CA ARG A 120 -11.64 -11.50 0.33
C ARG A 120 -11.97 -12.21 -0.97
N ARG A 121 -11.43 -11.67 -2.05
CA ARG A 121 -11.32 -12.35 -3.34
C ARG A 121 -9.88 -12.82 -3.51
N LEU A 122 -9.69 -14.14 -3.57
CA LEU A 122 -8.38 -14.73 -3.82
C LEU A 122 -8.02 -14.57 -5.29
N VAL A 123 -6.78 -14.19 -5.57
CA VAL A 123 -6.22 -14.24 -6.93
C VAL A 123 -5.37 -15.49 -7.03
N LEU A 124 -5.71 -16.35 -7.99
CA LEU A 124 -5.17 -17.69 -8.16
C LEU A 124 -4.54 -17.80 -9.55
N SER A 125 -3.28 -18.24 -9.59
CA SER A 125 -2.62 -18.64 -10.83
C SER A 125 -2.82 -20.14 -11.06
N ILE A 126 -3.37 -20.51 -12.21
CA ILE A 126 -3.67 -21.89 -12.60
C ILE A 126 -2.97 -22.27 -13.90
N ASP A 127 -2.65 -23.54 -14.08
CA ASP A 127 -2.29 -24.05 -15.41
C ASP A 127 -3.52 -24.17 -16.32
N ASP A 128 -3.31 -24.40 -17.61
CA ASP A 128 -4.40 -24.52 -18.60
C ASP A 128 -5.42 -25.62 -18.25
N SER A 129 -5.02 -26.64 -17.49
CA SER A 129 -5.91 -27.72 -17.05
C SER A 129 -6.68 -27.41 -15.76
N GLY A 130 -6.35 -26.32 -15.05
CA GLY A 130 -6.89 -26.02 -13.73
C GLY A 130 -8.40 -25.81 -13.71
N LEU A 131 -8.93 -25.03 -14.68
CA LEU A 131 -10.38 -24.82 -14.83
C LEU A 131 -11.10 -26.11 -15.24
N GLU A 132 -10.48 -26.93 -16.08
CA GLU A 132 -11.03 -28.22 -16.49
C GLU A 132 -11.09 -29.20 -15.31
N LYS A 133 -10.02 -29.29 -14.51
CA LYS A 133 -10.01 -30.06 -13.25
C LYS A 133 -11.11 -29.59 -12.30
N LEU A 134 -11.28 -28.27 -12.16
CA LEU A 134 -12.35 -27.70 -11.32
C LEU A 134 -13.74 -28.06 -11.84
N ASN A 135 -13.98 -28.01 -13.16
CA ASN A 135 -15.23 -28.47 -13.78
C ASN A 135 -15.49 -29.95 -13.49
N VAL A 136 -14.48 -30.81 -13.65
CA VAL A 136 -14.61 -32.25 -13.35
C VAL A 136 -14.94 -32.49 -11.87
N LEU A 137 -14.32 -31.75 -10.95
CA LEU A 137 -14.63 -31.83 -9.51
C LEU A 137 -16.06 -31.37 -9.23
N LEU A 138 -16.51 -30.28 -9.85
CA LEU A 138 -17.87 -29.75 -9.72
C LEU A 138 -18.92 -30.70 -10.28
N GLU A 139 -18.64 -31.41 -11.37
CA GLU A 139 -19.59 -32.35 -11.99
C GLU A 139 -19.63 -33.71 -11.29
N ARG A 140 -18.46 -34.22 -10.86
CA ARG A 140 -18.34 -35.60 -10.37
C ARG A 140 -18.18 -35.73 -8.86
N GLY A 141 -17.95 -34.63 -8.14
CA GLY A 141 -17.78 -34.61 -6.68
C GLY A 141 -16.46 -35.22 -6.17
N GLY A 142 -15.52 -35.52 -7.06
CA GLY A 142 -14.23 -36.15 -6.72
C GLY A 142 -14.24 -37.68 -6.85
N ARG A 143 -13.17 -38.23 -7.46
CA ARG A 143 -12.99 -39.67 -7.67
C ARG A 143 -12.20 -40.30 -6.54
N THR A 144 -11.16 -39.63 -6.07
CA THR A 144 -10.34 -40.09 -4.93
C THR A 144 -10.92 -39.60 -3.60
N LYS A 145 -10.41 -40.15 -2.49
CA LYS A 145 -10.81 -39.71 -1.15
C LYS A 145 -10.40 -38.26 -0.92
N GLU A 146 -9.22 -37.89 -1.39
CA GLU A 146 -8.63 -36.55 -1.26
C GLU A 146 -9.44 -35.52 -2.06
N GLU A 147 -9.84 -35.85 -3.29
CA GLU A 147 -10.68 -34.97 -4.11
C GLU A 147 -12.07 -34.76 -3.51
N ARG A 148 -12.69 -35.82 -2.98
CA ARG A 148 -13.99 -35.71 -2.29
C ARG A 148 -13.88 -34.83 -1.06
N GLN A 149 -12.83 -35.01 -0.27
CA GLN A 149 -12.54 -34.18 0.90
C GLN A 149 -12.39 -32.70 0.51
N ALA A 150 -11.62 -32.41 -0.55
CA ALA A 150 -11.44 -31.07 -1.06
C ALA A 150 -12.78 -30.43 -1.49
N VAL A 151 -13.62 -31.17 -2.21
CA VAL A 151 -14.96 -30.68 -2.61
C VAL A 151 -15.84 -30.45 -1.40
N GLU A 152 -15.91 -31.41 -0.48
CA GLU A 152 -16.78 -31.35 0.70
C GLU A 152 -16.41 -30.23 1.66
N GLN A 153 -15.12 -29.95 1.83
CA GLN A 153 -14.64 -29.00 2.84
C GLN A 153 -14.32 -27.61 2.30
N ASP A 154 -13.79 -27.51 1.09
CA ASP A 154 -13.26 -26.25 0.57
C ASP A 154 -14.21 -25.56 -0.41
N LEU A 155 -14.96 -26.32 -1.22
CA LEU A 155 -15.82 -25.72 -2.23
C LEU A 155 -16.93 -24.85 -1.62
N LEU A 156 -17.48 -25.29 -0.48
CA LEU A 156 -18.52 -24.55 0.25
C LEU A 156 -18.07 -23.18 0.76
N LYS A 157 -16.76 -22.87 0.68
CA LYS A 157 -16.18 -21.61 1.14
C LYS A 157 -16.27 -20.50 0.10
N PHE A 158 -16.63 -20.82 -1.15
CA PHE A 158 -16.70 -19.86 -2.24
C PHE A 158 -18.14 -19.61 -2.70
N ASP A 159 -18.43 -18.37 -3.12
CA ASP A 159 -19.73 -18.01 -3.71
C ASP A 159 -19.61 -17.36 -5.09
N ASP A 160 -18.39 -17.15 -5.58
CA ASP A 160 -18.10 -16.59 -6.90
C ASP A 160 -16.72 -17.03 -7.39
N ILE A 161 -16.61 -17.45 -8.65
CA ILE A 161 -15.36 -17.79 -9.33
C ILE A 161 -15.41 -17.25 -10.77
N THR A 162 -14.41 -16.47 -11.16
CA THR A 162 -14.34 -15.82 -12.48
C THR A 162 -12.92 -15.81 -13.01
N LEU A 163 -12.76 -15.73 -14.34
CA LEU A 163 -11.48 -15.35 -14.92
C LEU A 163 -11.08 -13.95 -14.39
N SER A 164 -9.80 -13.74 -14.11
CA SER A 164 -9.31 -12.44 -13.61
C SER A 164 -9.39 -11.41 -14.72
N HIS A 165 -9.85 -10.22 -14.34
CA HIS A 165 -9.89 -9.03 -15.17
C HIS A 165 -9.18 -7.90 -14.44
N ALA A 166 -8.44 -7.06 -15.18
CA ALA A 166 -7.77 -5.93 -14.58
C ALA A 166 -8.80 -4.91 -14.06
N VAL A 167 -8.57 -4.40 -12.85
CA VAL A 167 -9.31 -3.22 -12.38
C VAL A 167 -8.86 -2.04 -13.23
N THR A 168 -9.80 -1.36 -13.90
CA THR A 168 -9.49 -0.16 -14.68
C THR A 168 -10.08 1.04 -13.98
N ILE A 169 -9.23 1.98 -13.59
CA ILE A 169 -9.62 3.24 -12.99
C ILE A 169 -9.46 4.29 -14.07
N THR A 170 -10.47 5.12 -14.27
CA THR A 170 -10.42 6.22 -15.24
C THR A 170 -10.73 7.54 -14.54
N ARG A 171 -10.17 8.62 -15.07
CA ARG A 171 -10.46 10.00 -14.67
C ARG A 171 -11.09 10.72 -15.85
N ASP A 172 -11.82 11.80 -15.60
CA ASP A 172 -12.44 12.64 -16.65
C ASP A 172 -11.45 13.57 -17.36
N ASP A 173 -10.15 13.25 -17.34
CA ASP A 173 -9.09 13.96 -18.03
C ASP A 173 -8.61 13.19 -19.28
N ASP A 174 -7.81 13.87 -20.10
CA ASP A 174 -7.16 13.32 -21.30
C ASP A 174 -5.89 12.53 -20.93
N THR A 175 -5.92 11.77 -19.82
CA THR A 175 -4.78 10.96 -19.38
C THR A 175 -4.27 10.07 -20.52
N ALA A 176 -3.01 10.25 -20.87
CA ALA A 176 -2.29 9.41 -21.81
C ALA A 176 -1.22 8.53 -21.14
N LEU A 177 -1.00 8.70 -19.83
CA LEU A 177 0.00 7.95 -19.07
C LEU A 177 -0.66 7.17 -17.93
N TRP A 178 -0.38 5.88 -17.91
CA TRP A 178 -1.02 4.91 -17.05
C TRP A 178 0.03 4.20 -16.21
N GLU A 179 -0.32 3.91 -14.96
CA GLU A 179 0.34 2.87 -14.20
C GLU A 179 -0.39 1.55 -14.47
N ALA A 180 0.35 0.55 -14.96
CA ALA A 180 -0.12 -0.81 -15.12
C ALA A 180 0.65 -1.75 -14.19
N VAL A 181 -0.08 -2.55 -13.42
CA VAL A 181 0.50 -3.51 -12.47
C VAL A 181 0.16 -4.92 -12.92
N LEU A 182 1.18 -5.76 -13.07
CA LEU A 182 1.02 -7.18 -13.39
C LEU A 182 0.92 -7.99 -12.10
N HIS A 183 0.09 -9.05 -12.13
CA HIS A 183 0.01 -10.01 -11.05
C HIS A 183 1.34 -10.75 -10.85
N PRO A 184 1.61 -11.23 -9.64
CA PRO A 184 2.80 -12.05 -9.39
C PRO A 184 2.69 -13.41 -10.08
N GLU A 185 3.83 -14.01 -10.40
CA GLU A 185 3.92 -15.39 -10.87
C GLU A 185 4.18 -16.37 -9.70
N PRO A 186 3.75 -17.64 -9.81
CA PRO A 186 4.10 -18.67 -8.86
C PRO A 186 5.62 -18.90 -8.77
N GLY A 187 6.18 -18.77 -7.57
CA GLY A 187 7.56 -19.13 -7.26
C GLY A 187 7.71 -20.49 -6.57
N LEU A 188 8.95 -20.82 -6.20
CA LEU A 188 9.26 -22.01 -5.40
C LEU A 188 8.67 -21.88 -3.98
N SER A 189 8.28 -23.02 -3.39
CA SER A 189 7.86 -23.12 -1.99
C SER A 189 6.75 -22.14 -1.56
N ARG A 190 5.78 -21.86 -2.46
CA ARG A 190 4.65 -20.94 -2.24
C ARG A 190 5.03 -19.46 -2.10
N ASN A 191 6.24 -19.07 -2.50
CA ASN A 191 6.56 -17.66 -2.71
C ASN A 191 5.96 -17.17 -4.02
N THR A 192 5.76 -15.87 -4.13
CA THR A 192 5.41 -15.20 -5.39
C THR A 192 6.67 -14.56 -5.97
N MET A 193 6.76 -14.55 -7.30
CA MET A 193 7.83 -13.89 -8.05
C MET A 193 7.24 -12.74 -8.87
N PRO A 194 8.02 -11.70 -9.20
CA PRO A 194 7.64 -10.73 -10.20
C PRO A 194 7.31 -11.37 -11.55
N ALA A 195 6.59 -10.64 -12.40
CA ALA A 195 6.37 -11.05 -13.78
C ALA A 195 7.71 -11.24 -14.49
N SER A 196 7.86 -12.40 -15.10
CA SER A 196 9.00 -12.82 -15.91
C SER A 196 9.16 -11.94 -17.14
N GLU A 197 10.34 -12.02 -17.75
CA GLU A 197 10.61 -11.30 -18.99
C GLU A 197 9.71 -11.75 -20.15
N ASP A 198 9.21 -13.00 -20.14
CA ASP A 198 8.25 -13.46 -21.16
C ASP A 198 6.89 -12.75 -21.00
N VAL A 199 6.34 -12.73 -19.79
CA VAL A 199 5.07 -12.06 -19.50
C VAL A 199 5.19 -10.55 -19.75
N LEU A 200 6.28 -9.94 -19.32
CA LEU A 200 6.55 -8.52 -19.57
C LEU A 200 6.69 -8.24 -21.07
N GLY A 201 7.40 -9.08 -21.82
CA GLY A 201 7.53 -8.96 -23.27
C GLY A 201 6.19 -9.13 -24.00
N LYS A 202 5.30 -10.02 -23.54
CA LYS A 202 3.93 -10.15 -24.07
C LYS A 202 3.11 -8.89 -23.78
N TRP A 203 3.22 -8.34 -22.58
CA TRP A 203 2.58 -7.08 -22.19
C TRP A 203 3.03 -5.91 -23.09
N MET A 204 4.33 -5.74 -23.28
CA MET A 204 4.90 -4.71 -24.14
C MET A 204 4.37 -4.81 -25.57
N ARG A 205 4.41 -6.01 -26.19
CA ARG A 205 3.87 -6.23 -27.54
C ARG A 205 2.37 -5.97 -27.63
N TRP A 206 1.61 -6.29 -26.58
CA TRP A 206 0.17 -6.01 -26.55
C TRP A 206 -0.10 -4.51 -26.55
N ILE A 207 0.61 -3.75 -25.69
CA ILE A 207 0.52 -2.29 -25.66
C ILE A 207 0.93 -1.65 -26.99
N GLU A 208 2.03 -2.11 -27.60
CA GLU A 208 2.46 -1.65 -28.92
C GLU A 208 1.38 -1.87 -29.99
N SER A 209 0.70 -3.03 -29.96
CA SER A 209 -0.39 -3.32 -30.90
C SER A 209 -1.61 -2.41 -30.75
N LEU A 210 -1.76 -1.77 -29.59
CA LEU A 210 -2.80 -0.78 -29.30
C LEU A 210 -2.34 0.66 -29.56
N GLY A 211 -1.13 0.85 -30.10
CA GLY A 211 -0.54 2.16 -30.39
C GLY A 211 0.00 2.87 -29.15
N GLY A 212 0.33 2.14 -28.09
CA GLY A 212 1.00 2.66 -26.91
C GLY A 212 2.45 2.19 -26.78
N GLU A 213 3.09 2.57 -25.68
CA GLU A 213 4.46 2.19 -25.32
C GLU A 213 4.57 1.95 -23.81
N VAL A 214 5.28 0.89 -23.42
CA VAL A 214 5.66 0.66 -22.02
C VAL A 214 7.08 1.19 -21.82
N ASN A 215 7.30 2.06 -20.85
CA ASN A 215 8.63 2.59 -20.58
C ASN A 215 9.47 1.58 -19.76
N PRO A 216 10.53 0.97 -20.34
CA PRO A 216 11.32 -0.06 -19.65
C PRO A 216 12.12 0.50 -18.47
N ARG A 217 12.45 1.80 -18.46
CA ARG A 217 13.17 2.46 -17.35
C ARG A 217 12.33 2.49 -16.08
N TYR A 218 11.01 2.41 -16.20
CA TYR A 218 10.05 2.50 -15.10
C TYR A 218 9.34 1.19 -14.80
N VAL A 219 9.97 0.06 -15.14
CA VAL A 219 9.57 -1.25 -14.64
C VAL A 219 10.09 -1.42 -13.20
N ARG A 220 9.18 -1.58 -12.23
CA ARG A 220 9.53 -1.76 -10.82
C ARG A 220 8.94 -3.06 -10.29
N ARG A 221 9.77 -3.84 -9.59
CA ARG A 221 9.41 -5.17 -9.07
C ARG A 221 9.45 -5.16 -7.56
N VAL A 222 8.29 -5.24 -6.91
CA VAL A 222 8.18 -5.12 -5.45
C VAL A 222 7.12 -6.08 -4.93
N GLY A 223 7.48 -6.90 -3.93
CA GLY A 223 6.53 -7.84 -3.31
C GLY A 223 5.94 -8.88 -4.28
N GLY A 224 6.64 -9.18 -5.38
CA GLY A 224 6.16 -10.04 -6.47
C GLY A 224 5.27 -9.33 -7.48
N LEU A 225 4.85 -8.08 -7.26
CA LEU A 225 4.15 -7.29 -8.26
C LEU A 225 5.15 -6.66 -9.23
N THR A 226 4.69 -6.36 -10.45
CA THR A 226 5.48 -5.62 -11.44
C THR A 226 4.69 -4.41 -11.90
N PHE A 227 5.18 -3.23 -11.55
CA PHE A 227 4.63 -1.92 -11.91
C PHE A 227 5.30 -1.43 -13.18
N THR A 228 4.53 -0.84 -14.08
CA THR A 228 5.01 -0.32 -15.36
C THR A 228 4.34 1.01 -15.69
N SER A 229 5.11 1.94 -16.23
CA SER A 229 4.61 3.19 -16.81
C SER A 229 4.26 2.96 -18.28
N VAL A 230 3.03 3.30 -18.68
CA VAL A 230 2.45 2.97 -19.98
C VAL A 230 1.87 4.21 -20.63
N ALA A 231 2.47 4.67 -21.71
CA ALA A 231 1.92 5.71 -22.56
C ALA A 231 0.89 5.07 -23.51
N LEU A 232 -0.40 5.36 -23.32
CA LEU A 232 -1.47 4.78 -24.11
C LEU A 232 -2.66 5.75 -24.23
N PRO A 233 -3.28 5.89 -25.41
CA PRO A 233 -4.53 6.63 -25.53
C PRO A 233 -5.63 6.05 -24.63
N LYS A 234 -6.37 6.92 -23.94
CA LYS A 234 -7.47 6.52 -23.03
C LYS A 234 -8.48 5.56 -23.66
N ALA A 235 -8.80 5.75 -24.95
CA ALA A 235 -9.72 4.88 -25.67
C ALA A 235 -9.24 3.42 -25.79
N ALA A 236 -7.93 3.16 -25.67
CA ALA A 236 -7.35 1.82 -25.73
C ALA A 236 -7.12 1.18 -24.34
N ALA A 237 -7.37 1.91 -23.25
CA ALA A 237 -7.13 1.41 -21.89
C ALA A 237 -8.01 0.20 -21.54
N GLU A 238 -9.27 0.18 -21.99
CA GLU A 238 -10.15 -0.99 -21.79
C GLU A 238 -9.67 -2.23 -22.55
N ASP A 239 -9.12 -2.05 -23.76
CA ASP A 239 -8.53 -3.16 -24.51
C ASP A 239 -7.23 -3.66 -23.87
N ALA A 240 -6.40 -2.74 -23.37
CA ALA A 240 -5.20 -3.07 -22.60
C ALA A 240 -5.56 -3.90 -21.35
N ALA A 241 -6.64 -3.55 -20.66
CA ALA A 241 -7.17 -4.23 -19.47
C ALA A 241 -7.56 -5.72 -19.69
N ARG A 242 -7.67 -6.17 -20.95
CA ARG A 242 -8.00 -7.56 -21.30
C ARG A 242 -6.83 -8.53 -21.16
N PHE A 243 -5.60 -8.02 -20.98
CA PHE A 243 -4.42 -8.86 -20.73
C PHE A 243 -4.58 -9.60 -19.40
N ASN A 244 -4.74 -10.93 -19.41
CA ASN A 244 -5.09 -11.68 -18.19
C ASN A 244 -4.07 -11.57 -17.04
N PRO A 245 -2.75 -11.45 -17.31
CA PRO A 245 -1.76 -11.18 -16.25
C PRO A 245 -1.85 -9.77 -15.64
N LEU A 246 -2.61 -8.84 -16.24
CA LEU A 246 -2.78 -7.49 -15.72
C LEU A 246 -3.70 -7.50 -14.50
N ARG A 247 -3.23 -6.87 -13.43
CA ARG A 247 -3.94 -6.73 -12.14
C ARG A 247 -4.77 -5.46 -12.10
N VAL A 248 -4.15 -4.34 -12.46
CA VAL A 248 -4.77 -3.02 -12.45
C VAL A 248 -4.15 -2.13 -13.50
N MET A 249 -4.97 -1.24 -14.05
CA MET A 249 -4.58 -0.14 -14.89
C MET A 249 -5.24 1.14 -14.37
N ARG A 250 -4.45 2.15 -14.06
CA ARG A 250 -4.94 3.42 -13.50
C ARG A 250 -4.15 4.61 -14.04
N PRO A 251 -4.68 5.83 -13.99
CA PRO A 251 -3.95 7.02 -14.39
C PRO A 251 -2.70 7.15 -13.55
N MET A 252 -1.57 7.50 -14.17
CA MET A 252 -0.31 7.68 -13.46
C MET A 252 -0.47 8.79 -12.40
N PRO A 253 -0.26 8.51 -11.10
CA PRO A 253 -0.31 9.52 -10.05
C PRO A 253 0.76 10.62 -10.25
N VAL A 254 0.61 11.74 -9.55
CA VAL A 254 1.54 12.87 -9.64
C VAL A 254 2.07 13.22 -8.25
N ILE A 255 3.37 13.50 -8.14
CA ILE A 255 3.95 14.10 -6.92
C ILE A 255 3.29 15.46 -6.66
N ARG A 256 2.93 15.71 -5.39
CA ARG A 256 2.36 17.00 -5.00
C ARG A 256 3.34 18.14 -5.22
N PRO A 257 2.90 19.27 -5.80
CA PRO A 257 3.70 20.48 -5.78
C PRO A 257 3.85 20.99 -4.34
N PHE A 258 4.93 21.72 -4.08
CA PHE A 258 5.16 22.31 -2.77
C PHE A 258 4.04 23.29 -2.41
N PRO A 259 3.45 23.19 -1.20
CA PRO A 259 2.55 24.21 -0.72
C PRO A 259 3.33 25.53 -0.55
N GLY A 260 2.79 26.62 -1.07
CA GLY A 260 3.37 27.95 -0.85
C GLY A 260 3.21 28.35 0.62
N LEU A 261 4.31 28.63 1.31
CA LEU A 261 4.27 29.27 2.63
C LEU A 261 4.26 30.78 2.42
N ALA A 262 3.19 31.45 2.84
CA ALA A 262 3.16 32.91 2.81
C ALA A 262 4.16 33.46 3.85
N PRO A 263 5.20 34.23 3.44
CA PRO A 263 6.11 34.82 4.39
C PRO A 263 5.35 35.80 5.29
N ARG A 264 5.45 35.60 6.60
CA ARG A 264 4.98 36.56 7.60
C ARG A 264 6.21 37.23 8.21
N ALA A 265 6.19 38.55 8.30
CA ALA A 265 7.17 39.27 9.10
C ALA A 265 6.94 38.92 10.58
N VAL A 266 7.79 38.07 11.13
CA VAL A 266 7.76 37.61 12.52
C VAL A 266 9.17 37.76 13.10
N ASP A 267 9.26 37.84 14.43
CA ASP A 267 10.55 37.85 15.10
C ASP A 267 11.35 36.58 14.75
N PRO A 268 12.66 36.70 14.46
CA PRO A 268 13.47 35.59 13.99
C PRO A 268 13.63 34.54 15.08
N PHE A 269 13.44 33.28 14.71
CA PHE A 269 13.75 32.14 15.57
C PHE A 269 15.27 32.04 15.78
N GLN A 270 15.71 31.96 17.03
CA GLN A 270 17.13 32.02 17.37
C GLN A 270 17.77 30.64 17.35
N ALA A 271 19.03 30.60 16.93
CA ALA A 271 19.85 29.39 16.92
C ALA A 271 20.02 28.79 18.33
N PRO A 272 20.22 27.46 18.43
CA PRO A 272 20.45 26.83 19.71
C PRO A 272 21.81 27.28 20.28
N ALA A 273 21.96 27.23 21.60
CA ALA A 273 23.24 27.53 22.26
C ALA A 273 24.37 26.60 21.78
N SER A 274 24.03 25.38 21.36
CA SER A 274 24.91 24.45 20.67
C SER A 274 24.14 23.78 19.54
N SER A 275 24.71 23.76 18.34
CA SER A 275 24.19 23.06 17.18
C SER A 275 24.57 21.58 17.13
N ALA A 276 25.52 21.15 17.98
CA ALA A 276 25.89 19.73 18.08
C ALA A 276 24.74 18.93 18.70
N PRO A 277 24.34 17.79 18.10
CA PRO A 277 23.25 16.99 18.62
C PRO A 277 23.65 16.34 19.95
N ARG A 278 22.64 16.05 20.79
CA ARG A 278 22.88 15.36 22.08
C ARG A 278 23.36 13.92 21.90
N SER A 279 23.09 13.31 20.75
CA SER A 279 23.43 11.93 20.44
C SER A 279 23.84 11.79 18.98
N GLU A 280 24.86 10.96 18.73
CA GLU A 280 25.43 10.65 17.42
C GLU A 280 25.20 9.18 17.04
N ILE A 281 24.27 8.49 17.73
CA ILE A 281 24.01 7.06 17.52
C ILE A 281 23.57 6.73 16.09
N PHE A 282 22.84 7.65 15.47
CA PHE A 282 22.44 7.67 14.07
C PHE A 282 21.94 9.07 13.73
N ARG A 283 21.78 9.33 12.43
CA ARG A 283 21.21 10.58 11.91
C ARG A 283 19.85 10.28 11.29
N VAL A 284 18.97 11.27 11.29
CA VAL A 284 17.65 11.19 10.66
C VAL A 284 17.78 11.61 9.21
N ALA A 285 17.27 10.81 8.27
CA ALA A 285 17.17 11.24 6.88
C ALA A 285 15.89 12.05 6.66
N VAL A 286 16.03 13.23 6.07
CA VAL A 286 14.90 14.07 5.66
C VAL A 286 14.97 14.23 4.15
N PHE A 287 13.98 13.72 3.43
CA PHE A 287 13.89 13.89 1.97
C PHE A 287 12.86 14.97 1.64
N ASP A 288 13.30 16.07 1.01
CA ASP A 288 12.42 17.21 0.67
C ASP A 288 13.00 18.08 -0.48
N GLY A 289 12.53 19.32 -0.61
CA GLY A 289 13.06 20.34 -1.53
C GLY A 289 14.39 20.97 -1.12
N GLY A 290 15.00 20.47 -0.03
CA GLY A 290 16.34 20.84 0.44
C GLY A 290 16.40 22.11 1.30
N LEU A 291 17.62 22.56 1.58
CA LEU A 291 17.94 23.75 2.36
C LEU A 291 18.65 24.79 1.50
N GLY A 292 18.65 26.04 1.97
CA GLY A 292 19.53 27.08 1.45
C GLY A 292 20.98 26.91 1.92
N GLU A 293 21.77 27.98 1.80
CA GLU A 293 23.14 28.01 2.32
C GLU A 293 23.20 27.69 3.82
N PRO A 294 24.26 27.01 4.31
CA PRO A 294 24.41 26.68 5.72
C PRO A 294 24.25 27.89 6.65
N THR A 295 23.57 27.69 7.77
CA THR A 295 23.32 28.72 8.79
C THR A 295 23.62 28.18 10.18
N THR A 296 23.53 29.01 11.21
CA THR A 296 23.64 28.57 12.61
C THR A 296 22.49 27.65 13.06
N LEU A 297 21.35 27.69 12.38
CA LEU A 297 20.22 26.77 12.56
C LEU A 297 20.37 25.48 11.71
N PHE A 298 21.15 25.53 10.65
CA PHE A 298 21.33 24.41 9.73
C PHE A 298 22.81 24.35 9.33
N PRO A 299 23.68 23.88 10.24
CA PRO A 299 25.13 23.94 10.02
C PRO A 299 25.61 22.94 8.97
N ASP A 300 24.91 21.80 8.84
CA ASP A 300 25.26 20.75 7.91
C ASP A 300 24.74 21.11 6.50
N PRO A 301 25.56 20.98 5.45
CA PRO A 301 25.14 21.27 4.08
C PRO A 301 24.09 20.26 3.62
N CYS A 302 23.13 20.73 2.82
CA CYS A 302 22.15 19.87 2.19
C CYS A 302 22.81 18.96 1.14
N ILE A 303 22.49 17.67 1.18
CA ILE A 303 22.96 16.68 0.22
C ILE A 303 22.04 16.74 -0.99
N ASN A 304 22.60 17.08 -2.15
CA ASN A 304 21.81 17.23 -3.36
C ASN A 304 21.74 15.94 -4.17
N LEU A 305 20.55 15.39 -4.35
CA LEU A 305 20.31 14.17 -5.15
C LEU A 305 19.70 14.49 -6.53
N THR A 306 19.17 15.69 -6.73
CA THR A 306 18.60 16.10 -8.02
C THR A 306 19.58 16.97 -8.83
N PRO A 307 19.70 16.76 -10.15
CA PRO A 307 20.47 17.64 -11.02
C PRO A 307 19.77 18.99 -11.28
N GLU A 308 18.48 19.10 -10.97
CA GLU A 308 17.67 20.29 -11.25
C GLU A 308 17.97 21.45 -10.29
N ASP A 309 17.75 22.68 -10.74
CA ASP A 309 17.91 23.87 -9.91
C ASP A 309 16.94 23.89 -8.72
N ALA A 310 17.35 24.52 -7.62
CA ALA A 310 16.52 24.63 -6.42
C ALA A 310 15.28 25.49 -6.68
N HIS A 311 14.09 24.97 -6.33
CA HIS A 311 12.84 25.72 -6.42
C HIS A 311 12.59 26.49 -5.11
N PRO A 312 12.28 27.81 -5.14
CA PRO A 312 12.11 28.62 -3.92
C PRO A 312 11.11 28.04 -2.90
N HIS A 313 9.93 27.59 -3.34
CA HIS A 313 8.97 26.95 -2.45
C HIS A 313 9.46 25.60 -1.90
N GLY A 314 10.32 24.88 -2.65
CA GLY A 314 10.91 23.63 -2.19
C GLY A 314 11.92 23.86 -1.08
N VAL A 315 12.77 24.87 -1.22
CA VAL A 315 13.70 25.28 -0.16
C VAL A 315 12.95 25.75 1.09
N GLN A 316 11.86 26.51 0.93
CA GLN A 316 11.03 26.93 2.06
C GLN A 316 10.41 25.73 2.78
N HIS A 317 9.84 24.79 2.04
CA HIS A 317 9.23 23.58 2.60
C HIS A 317 10.28 22.70 3.29
N GLY A 318 11.40 22.41 2.61
CA GLY A 318 12.50 21.61 3.17
C GLY A 318 13.14 22.25 4.41
N THR A 319 13.23 23.58 4.45
CA THR A 319 13.65 24.33 5.65
C THR A 319 12.69 24.14 6.81
N ALA A 320 11.37 24.25 6.56
CA ALA A 320 10.35 24.06 7.58
C ALA A 320 10.33 22.62 8.11
N VAL A 321 10.41 21.63 7.22
CA VAL A 321 10.42 20.19 7.55
C VAL A 321 11.69 19.82 8.34
N THR A 322 12.86 20.22 7.85
CA THR A 322 14.13 19.94 8.52
C THR A 322 14.21 20.65 9.87
N GLY A 323 13.72 21.89 9.96
CA GLY A 323 13.64 22.63 11.21
C GLY A 323 12.74 21.92 12.23
N ALA A 324 11.57 21.44 11.82
CA ALA A 324 10.69 20.65 12.69
C ALA A 324 11.34 19.34 13.15
N ALA A 325 12.09 18.65 12.28
CA ALA A 325 12.81 17.43 12.64
C ALA A 325 13.93 17.67 13.67
N LEU A 326 14.68 18.78 13.55
CA LEU A 326 15.76 19.14 14.47
C LEU A 326 15.26 19.71 15.80
N TYR A 327 14.25 20.58 15.74
CA TYR A 327 13.90 21.49 16.84
C TYR A 327 12.49 21.29 17.38
N GLY A 328 11.65 20.49 16.72
CA GLY A 328 10.25 20.32 17.09
C GLY A 328 9.43 21.59 16.84
N LEU A 329 8.49 21.87 17.74
CA LEU A 329 7.62 23.04 17.64
C LEU A 329 8.42 24.32 17.92
N ALA A 330 8.51 25.20 16.92
CA ALA A 330 9.13 26.52 17.03
C ALA A 330 8.12 27.57 17.49
N GLU A 331 8.49 28.38 18.48
CA GLU A 331 7.76 29.59 18.89
C GLU A 331 8.33 30.83 18.19
N ILE A 332 7.46 31.77 17.83
CA ILE A 332 7.89 33.04 17.21
C ILE A 332 8.85 33.78 18.16
N GLY A 333 10.02 34.19 17.67
CA GLY A 333 11.05 34.83 18.47
C GLY A 333 11.70 33.94 19.54
N GLY A 334 11.32 32.65 19.60
CA GLY A 334 11.86 31.69 20.55
C GLY A 334 13.30 31.29 20.23
N GLN A 335 13.88 30.50 21.12
CA GLN A 335 15.20 29.91 20.94
C GLN A 335 15.10 28.42 20.65
N ALA A 336 15.80 27.96 19.62
CA ALA A 336 15.88 26.54 19.28
C ALA A 336 16.50 25.72 20.43
N ALA A 337 15.91 24.55 20.69
CA ALA A 337 16.52 23.57 21.58
C ALA A 337 17.75 22.94 20.90
N THR A 338 18.69 22.43 21.69
CA THR A 338 19.77 21.58 21.15
C THR A 338 19.14 20.35 20.46
N PRO A 339 19.55 20.02 19.22
CA PRO A 339 19.02 18.85 18.52
C PRO A 339 19.23 17.56 19.32
N ALA A 340 18.25 16.64 19.27
CA ALA A 340 18.40 15.33 19.90
C ALA A 340 19.38 14.43 19.12
N LEU A 341 19.25 14.47 17.79
CA LEU A 341 20.02 13.70 16.82
C LEU A 341 20.41 14.64 15.66
N GLY A 342 21.45 14.26 14.91
CA GLY A 342 21.79 14.91 13.66
C GLY A 342 20.77 14.61 12.56
N VAL A 343 20.70 15.47 11.54
CA VAL A 343 19.81 15.31 10.39
C VAL A 343 20.60 15.43 9.10
N ASP A 344 20.44 14.45 8.21
CA ASP A 344 20.88 14.56 6.82
C ASP A 344 19.70 15.01 5.96
N SER A 345 19.78 16.23 5.45
CA SER A 345 18.77 16.81 4.57
C SER A 345 19.11 16.51 3.12
N TYR A 346 18.29 15.69 2.46
CA TYR A 346 18.42 15.29 1.07
C TYR A 346 17.47 16.10 0.19
N ARG A 347 18.03 16.88 -0.73
CA ARG A 347 17.26 17.55 -1.78
C ARG A 347 16.95 16.57 -2.90
N ILE A 348 15.68 16.18 -2.99
CA ILE A 348 15.15 15.25 -4.01
C ILE A 348 14.14 15.91 -4.95
N LEU A 349 13.85 17.18 -4.75
CA LEU A 349 12.90 17.93 -5.57
C LEU A 349 13.50 19.30 -5.95
N PRO A 350 13.17 19.85 -7.13
CA PRO A 350 12.30 19.27 -8.16
C PRO A 350 12.92 18.03 -8.84
N THR A 351 12.07 17.16 -9.38
CA THR A 351 12.50 15.97 -10.13
C THR A 351 13.02 16.38 -11.50
N PRO A 352 13.94 15.61 -12.11
CA PRO A 352 14.25 15.73 -13.52
C PRO A 352 12.98 15.72 -14.37
N ALA A 353 12.94 16.56 -15.41
CA ALA A 353 11.80 16.59 -16.32
C ALA A 353 11.74 15.30 -17.17
N ASP A 354 10.95 14.33 -16.73
CA ASP A 354 10.61 13.14 -17.51
C ASP A 354 9.08 13.01 -17.61
N PRO A 355 8.50 13.14 -18.81
CA PRO A 355 7.05 13.03 -18.99
C PRO A 355 6.51 11.64 -18.65
N ASN A 356 7.37 10.61 -18.55
CA ASN A 356 6.98 9.24 -18.23
C ASN A 356 7.06 8.92 -16.72
N ASP A 357 7.45 9.88 -15.90
CA ASP A 357 7.67 9.72 -14.45
C ASP A 357 6.96 10.77 -13.58
N PRO A 358 5.64 11.00 -13.74
CA PRO A 358 4.95 11.99 -12.94
C PRO A 358 4.74 11.55 -11.48
N GLU A 359 4.72 10.23 -11.18
CA GLU A 359 4.57 9.70 -9.82
C GLU A 359 5.90 9.77 -9.04
N GLY A 360 6.99 10.18 -9.71
CA GLY A 360 8.32 10.28 -9.14
C GLY A 360 8.87 8.93 -8.68
N TYR A 361 8.76 7.93 -9.54
CA TYR A 361 9.54 6.69 -9.43
C TYR A 361 11.02 7.01 -9.30
N TRP A 362 11.52 8.05 -9.99
CA TRP A 362 12.88 8.55 -9.79
C TRP A 362 13.13 8.99 -8.34
N VAL A 363 12.19 9.72 -7.73
CA VAL A 363 12.30 10.11 -6.31
C VAL A 363 12.34 8.88 -5.41
N LEU A 364 11.46 7.92 -5.67
CA LEU A 364 11.40 6.68 -4.92
C LEU A 364 12.69 5.86 -5.07
N ASP A 365 13.32 5.88 -6.25
CA ASP A 365 14.63 5.28 -6.47
C ASP A 365 15.72 5.99 -5.67
N GLN A 366 15.74 7.33 -5.62
CA GLN A 366 16.70 8.08 -4.80
C GLN A 366 16.57 7.74 -3.32
N ILE A 367 15.33 7.67 -2.80
CA ILE A 367 15.07 7.26 -1.42
C ILE A 367 15.56 5.82 -1.20
N ARG A 368 15.23 4.90 -2.10
CA ARG A 368 15.66 3.49 -2.01
C ARG A 368 17.18 3.40 -1.94
N ASP A 369 17.89 4.06 -2.83
CA ASP A 369 19.34 3.96 -2.95
C ASP A 369 20.02 4.51 -1.68
N VAL A 370 19.59 5.70 -1.20
CA VAL A 370 20.12 6.27 0.06
C VAL A 370 19.84 5.37 1.27
N ILE A 371 18.63 4.80 1.39
CA ILE A 371 18.27 3.97 2.54
C ILE A 371 18.94 2.59 2.52
N THR A 372 19.20 2.05 1.33
CA THR A 372 19.87 0.75 1.19
C THR A 372 21.38 0.86 1.46
N GLU A 373 21.99 2.00 1.13
CA GLU A 373 23.42 2.24 1.32
C GLU A 373 23.74 2.92 2.66
N GLY A 374 22.78 3.63 3.25
CA GLY A 374 22.95 4.44 4.44
C GLY A 374 22.78 3.69 5.76
N GLU A 375 23.09 4.38 6.86
CA GLU A 375 22.96 3.88 8.23
C GLU A 375 21.76 4.51 8.97
N HIS A 376 20.89 5.24 8.26
CA HIS A 376 19.74 5.93 8.85
C HIS A 376 18.76 4.91 9.46
N LYS A 377 18.30 5.19 10.68
CA LYS A 377 17.28 4.38 11.37
C LYS A 377 15.92 5.06 11.44
N LEU A 378 15.88 6.34 11.10
CA LEU A 378 14.67 7.15 11.06
C LEU A 378 14.66 7.97 9.77
N VAL A 379 13.54 7.92 9.06
CA VAL A 379 13.31 8.66 7.82
C VAL A 379 12.06 9.49 7.97
N ASN A 380 12.16 10.79 7.74
CA ASN A 380 11.02 11.68 7.63
C ASN A 380 10.68 11.93 6.16
N LEU A 381 9.43 11.64 5.80
CA LEU A 381 8.90 11.85 4.47
C LEU A 381 7.65 12.74 4.54
N SER A 382 7.83 14.02 4.23
CA SER A 382 6.76 15.03 4.19
C SER A 382 6.26 15.30 2.77
N LEU A 383 6.42 14.32 1.88
CA LEU A 383 6.01 14.34 0.47
C LEU A 383 5.52 12.96 0.03
N GLY A 384 4.88 12.91 -1.13
CA GLY A 384 4.38 11.68 -1.72
C GLY A 384 3.37 11.96 -2.82
N PRO A 385 2.94 10.91 -3.55
CA PRO A 385 1.92 11.03 -4.58
C PRO A 385 0.60 11.55 -3.98
N SER A 386 -0.11 12.37 -4.76
CA SER A 386 -1.42 12.91 -4.36
C SER A 386 -2.55 11.90 -4.56
N GLU A 387 -2.44 10.72 -3.96
CA GLU A 387 -3.40 9.63 -4.13
C GLU A 387 -4.04 9.22 -2.80
N ALA A 388 -5.34 9.48 -2.66
CA ALA A 388 -6.12 9.06 -1.50
C ALA A 388 -6.29 7.53 -1.48
N VAL A 389 -6.08 6.95 -0.30
CA VAL A 389 -6.14 5.51 -0.07
C VAL A 389 -7.57 5.07 0.22
N VAL A 390 -8.21 4.47 -0.77
CA VAL A 390 -9.55 3.87 -0.64
C VAL A 390 -9.42 2.36 -0.38
N GLU A 391 -10.28 1.79 0.48
CA GLU A 391 -10.15 0.42 1.02
C GLU A 391 -10.16 -0.70 -0.04
N ASP A 392 -10.68 -0.42 -1.24
CA ASP A 392 -10.78 -1.35 -2.35
C ASP A 392 -9.69 -1.13 -3.43
N GLN A 393 -8.74 -0.21 -3.18
CA GLN A 393 -7.70 0.14 -4.14
C GLN A 393 -6.56 -0.88 -4.15
N GLU A 394 -6.01 -1.05 -5.34
CA GLU A 394 -4.90 -1.95 -5.63
C GLU A 394 -3.60 -1.46 -4.94
N PRO A 395 -2.61 -2.34 -4.76
CA PRO A 395 -1.32 -1.96 -4.16
C PRO A 395 -0.69 -0.79 -4.90
N ASN A 396 -0.23 0.22 -4.17
CA ASN A 396 0.52 1.36 -4.73
C ASN A 396 2.03 1.09 -4.65
N LEU A 397 2.80 1.54 -5.65
CA LEU A 397 4.25 1.32 -5.72
C LEU A 397 4.99 1.96 -4.53
N TRP A 398 4.68 3.21 -4.18
CA TRP A 398 5.33 3.93 -3.07
C TRP A 398 5.12 3.19 -1.76
N THR A 399 3.87 2.89 -1.40
CA THR A 399 3.55 2.15 -0.17
C THR A 399 4.29 0.81 -0.15
N SER A 400 4.24 0.05 -1.25
CA SER A 400 4.88 -1.27 -1.34
C SER A 400 6.40 -1.20 -1.22
N THR A 401 7.03 -0.22 -1.86
CA THR A 401 8.49 -0.06 -1.87
C THR A 401 9.00 0.37 -0.52
N LEU A 402 8.38 1.39 0.08
CA LEU A 402 8.80 1.89 1.38
C LEU A 402 8.50 0.88 2.50
N ASP A 403 7.39 0.13 2.44
CA ASP A 403 7.13 -0.95 3.41
C ASP A 403 8.17 -2.07 3.34
N HIS A 404 8.64 -2.38 2.12
CA HIS A 404 9.70 -3.36 1.92
C HIS A 404 11.04 -2.83 2.45
N LEU A 405 11.38 -1.58 2.15
CA LEU A 405 12.60 -0.93 2.65
C LEU A 405 12.64 -0.85 4.17
N ALA A 406 11.53 -0.45 4.80
CA ALA A 406 11.39 -0.38 6.25
C ALA A 406 11.71 -1.72 6.91
N TRP A 407 11.19 -2.81 6.33
CA TRP A 407 11.38 -4.16 6.83
C TRP A 407 12.80 -4.70 6.61
N GLU A 408 13.35 -4.57 5.40
CA GLU A 408 14.65 -5.17 5.06
C GLU A 408 15.82 -4.42 5.71
N ASN A 409 15.72 -3.09 5.88
CA ASN A 409 16.82 -2.27 6.40
C ASN A 409 16.68 -1.93 7.89
N ASP A 410 15.59 -2.37 8.54
CA ASP A 410 15.26 -2.03 9.93
C ASP A 410 15.25 -0.51 10.14
N VAL A 411 14.36 0.16 9.37
CA VAL A 411 14.25 1.62 9.31
C VAL A 411 12.81 2.04 9.57
N LEU A 412 12.62 3.03 10.45
CA LEU A 412 11.32 3.61 10.71
C LEU A 412 11.03 4.79 9.78
N PHE A 413 10.00 4.66 8.96
CA PHE A 413 9.48 5.76 8.16
C PHE A 413 8.41 6.54 8.93
N VAL A 414 8.54 7.86 8.99
CA VAL A 414 7.57 8.80 9.53
C VAL A 414 7.02 9.59 8.36
N VAL A 415 5.75 9.38 8.03
CA VAL A 415 5.12 9.87 6.79
C VAL A 415 3.95 10.78 7.13
N ALA A 416 3.86 11.92 6.45
CA ALA A 416 2.71 12.81 6.59
C ALA A 416 1.43 12.14 6.06
N ALA A 417 0.34 12.19 6.84
CA ALA A 417 -0.92 11.52 6.52
C ALA A 417 -1.60 12.05 5.23
N GLY A 418 -1.29 13.28 4.84
CA GLY A 418 -1.94 14.00 3.75
C GLY A 418 -2.73 15.22 4.22
N ASN A 419 -3.03 16.11 3.27
CA ASN A 419 -3.63 17.42 3.51
C ASN A 419 -5.02 17.57 2.87
N HIS A 420 -5.68 16.46 2.55
CA HIS A 420 -6.97 16.43 1.86
C HIS A 420 -8.17 16.17 2.79
N GLY A 421 -8.03 16.36 4.11
CA GLY A 421 -9.06 16.07 5.11
C GLY A 421 -10.41 16.79 4.92
N GLU A 422 -10.47 17.83 4.09
CA GLU A 422 -11.69 18.57 3.72
C GLU A 422 -12.34 18.09 2.41
N MET A 423 -11.69 17.18 1.68
CA MET A 423 -12.23 16.60 0.45
C MET A 423 -13.45 15.71 0.73
N ASP A 424 -14.12 15.26 -0.33
CA ASP A 424 -15.35 14.49 -0.20
C ASP A 424 -15.15 13.15 0.53
N ALA A 425 -15.87 12.98 1.64
CA ALA A 425 -15.82 11.79 2.47
C ALA A 425 -16.57 10.61 1.84
N ILE A 426 -17.56 10.86 0.99
CA ILE A 426 -18.39 9.83 0.36
C ILE A 426 -17.56 9.05 -0.66
N THR A 427 -16.80 9.75 -1.48
CA THR A 427 -15.84 9.18 -2.45
C THR A 427 -14.51 8.77 -1.81
N GLY A 428 -14.30 9.06 -0.53
CA GLY A 428 -13.09 8.69 0.22
C GLY A 428 -11.86 9.53 -0.12
N LEU A 429 -12.04 10.68 -0.78
CA LEU A 429 -10.94 11.56 -1.18
C LEU A 429 -10.26 12.26 0.01
N ASN A 430 -10.89 12.27 1.19
CA ASN A 430 -10.32 12.81 2.42
C ASN A 430 -9.49 11.83 3.24
N ARG A 431 -9.29 10.62 2.73
CA ARG A 431 -8.55 9.58 3.43
C ARG A 431 -7.05 9.84 3.40
N VAL A 432 -6.32 9.13 4.26
CA VAL A 432 -4.86 9.09 4.23
C VAL A 432 -4.36 8.82 2.81
N GLU A 433 -3.23 9.40 2.45
CA GLU A 433 -2.66 9.31 1.10
C GLU A 433 -1.50 8.33 1.06
N ALA A 434 -1.21 7.73 -0.10
CA ALA A 434 -0.01 6.91 -0.24
C ALA A 434 1.25 7.81 -0.10
N PRO A 435 2.30 7.38 0.62
CA PRO A 435 2.49 6.09 1.28
C PRO A 435 2.16 6.08 2.78
N ALA A 436 1.37 7.03 3.30
CA ALA A 436 1.04 7.09 4.73
C ALA A 436 0.21 5.89 5.24
N ASP A 437 -0.27 5.03 4.35
CA ASP A 437 -0.96 3.79 4.70
C ASP A 437 -0.04 2.56 4.85
N MET A 438 1.28 2.77 4.82
CA MET A 438 2.31 1.77 5.10
C MET A 438 2.04 0.97 6.40
N ALA A 439 2.28 -0.33 6.35
CA ALA A 439 2.17 -1.20 7.51
C ALA A 439 3.36 -1.08 8.48
N ASN A 440 4.55 -0.77 7.95
CA ASN A 440 5.81 -0.68 8.69
C ASN A 440 6.28 0.77 8.92
N GLY A 441 5.35 1.73 8.88
CA GLY A 441 5.62 3.15 9.09
C GLY A 441 4.69 3.80 10.12
N ILE A 442 4.97 5.05 10.47
CA ILE A 442 4.11 5.91 11.28
C ILE A 442 3.49 6.98 10.39
N SER A 443 2.16 6.97 10.30
CA SER A 443 1.39 8.05 9.69
C SER A 443 1.15 9.17 10.69
N VAL A 444 1.55 10.39 10.33
CA VAL A 444 1.40 11.58 11.19
C VAL A 444 0.35 12.52 10.61
N GLY A 445 -0.75 12.70 11.35
CA GLY A 445 -1.77 13.71 11.05
C GLY A 445 -1.50 15.04 11.75
N ALA A 446 -2.24 16.09 11.37
CA ALA A 446 -2.10 17.42 11.94
C ALA A 446 -3.23 17.77 12.92
N VAL A 447 -2.89 18.60 13.91
CA VAL A 447 -3.81 19.15 14.90
C VAL A 447 -3.87 20.68 14.77
N ASP A 448 -4.98 21.29 15.18
CA ASP A 448 -5.18 22.74 15.06
C ASP A 448 -4.43 23.55 16.13
N ARG A 449 -4.06 22.91 17.25
CA ARG A 449 -3.45 23.53 18.43
C ARG A 449 -2.52 22.56 19.14
N HIS A 450 -1.57 23.11 19.88
CA HIS A 450 -0.63 22.35 20.69
C HIS A 450 -1.27 21.84 22.01
N ALA A 451 -1.07 20.56 22.29
CA ALA A 451 -1.35 19.93 23.58
C ALA A 451 -0.11 20.02 24.49
N PRO A 452 -0.23 20.06 25.83
CA PRO A 452 -1.44 19.98 26.64
C PRO A 452 -2.06 21.35 26.98
N HIS A 453 -1.46 22.46 26.53
CA HIS A 453 -1.84 23.81 26.97
C HIS A 453 -3.19 24.30 26.42
N ALA A 454 -3.69 23.69 25.35
CA ALA A 454 -5.03 23.93 24.82
C ALA A 454 -5.72 22.60 24.49
N LYS A 455 -7.07 22.59 24.59
CA LYS A 455 -7.85 21.54 23.94
C LYS A 455 -7.59 21.63 22.44
N TRP A 456 -7.03 20.57 21.88
CA TRP A 456 -6.72 20.42 20.46
C TRP A 456 -7.81 19.60 19.76
N ALA A 457 -7.94 19.80 18.46
CA ALA A 457 -8.73 18.99 17.55
C ALA A 457 -7.89 18.62 16.32
N ARG A 458 -8.35 17.65 15.53
CA ARG A 458 -7.77 17.36 14.22
C ARG A 458 -7.84 18.64 13.36
N ALA A 459 -6.73 19.03 12.74
CA ALA A 459 -6.73 20.11 11.76
C ALA A 459 -7.65 19.74 10.59
N SER A 460 -8.44 20.68 10.09
CA SER A 460 -9.47 20.37 9.08
C SER A 460 -8.89 19.70 7.83
N TYR A 461 -7.73 20.18 7.37
CA TYR A 461 -6.99 19.64 6.23
C TYR A 461 -6.32 18.27 6.49
N SER A 462 -6.14 17.82 7.74
CA SER A 462 -5.43 16.55 7.99
C SER A 462 -6.21 15.36 7.46
N SER A 463 -5.65 14.57 6.56
CA SER A 463 -6.30 13.37 6.02
C SER A 463 -6.70 12.35 7.11
N ILE A 464 -7.71 11.53 6.82
CA ILE A 464 -8.41 10.68 7.80
C ILE A 464 -8.11 9.19 7.59
N GLY A 465 -7.75 8.48 8.65
CA GLY A 465 -7.53 7.03 8.64
C GLY A 465 -8.81 6.20 8.91
N PRO A 466 -8.71 4.86 8.89
CA PRO A 466 -7.48 4.06 8.71
C PRO A 466 -6.97 4.03 7.26
N GLY A 467 -5.74 3.56 7.03
CA GLY A 467 -5.23 3.22 5.70
C GLY A 467 -5.81 1.92 5.12
N ARG A 468 -5.23 1.40 4.03
CA ARG A 468 -5.57 0.08 3.46
C ARG A 468 -5.47 -1.00 4.54
N GLN A 469 -6.38 -1.97 4.52
CA GLN A 469 -6.30 -3.10 5.43
C GLN A 469 -5.18 -4.05 5.00
N GLY A 470 -4.07 -4.08 5.75
CA GLY A 470 -2.96 -5.00 5.50
C GLY A 470 -3.34 -6.49 5.59
N ASN A 471 -2.52 -7.34 4.94
CA ASN A 471 -2.57 -8.80 4.91
C ASN A 471 -2.97 -9.46 6.25
N ARG A 472 -4.25 -9.82 6.46
CA ARG A 472 -4.68 -10.69 7.60
C ARG A 472 -4.50 -12.19 7.33
N LEU A 473 -3.87 -12.57 6.23
CA LEU A 473 -3.73 -13.96 5.82
C LEU A 473 -2.38 -14.15 5.12
N GLN A 474 -1.36 -14.34 5.93
CA GLN A 474 -0.07 -14.82 5.45
C GLN A 474 -0.19 -16.31 5.19
N LEU A 475 -0.02 -16.70 3.94
CA LEU A 475 0.18 -18.11 3.59
C LEU A 475 1.57 -18.53 4.11
N ASN A 476 1.59 -19.04 5.35
CA ASN A 476 2.67 -19.80 5.99
C ASN A 476 3.97 -19.10 6.42
N ARG A 477 3.90 -17.88 6.97
CA ARG A 477 4.89 -17.39 7.96
C ARG A 477 4.18 -16.53 9.02
N PRO A 478 4.69 -16.38 10.25
CA PRO A 478 4.21 -15.36 11.17
C PRO A 478 4.93 -14.03 10.88
N ARG A 479 4.22 -13.05 10.34
CA ARG A 479 4.56 -11.63 10.39
C ARG A 479 3.38 -10.89 11.00
N PHE A 480 3.66 -9.94 11.86
CA PHE A 480 2.65 -9.14 12.54
C PHE A 480 1.98 -8.22 11.53
N SER A 481 0.64 -8.29 11.43
CA SER A 481 -0.14 -7.27 10.73
C SER A 481 -0.48 -6.15 11.71
N ALA A 482 -0.20 -4.90 11.36
CA ALA A 482 -0.66 -3.74 12.10
C ALA A 482 -2.19 -3.77 12.25
N ALA A 483 -2.67 -3.71 13.49
CA ALA A 483 -4.07 -3.43 13.76
C ALA A 483 -4.31 -1.94 13.46
N SER A 484 -5.40 -1.65 12.75
CA SER A 484 -5.94 -0.30 12.55
C SER A 484 -5.88 0.51 13.85
N MET A 485 -4.91 1.42 13.97
CA MET A 485 -4.92 2.42 15.02
C MET A 485 -5.99 3.46 14.65
N ARG A 486 -7.05 3.56 15.46
CA ARG A 486 -7.79 4.82 15.53
C ARG A 486 -6.81 5.84 16.09
N GLY A 487 -6.59 6.91 15.33
CA GLY A 487 -5.64 7.97 15.67
C GLY A 487 -5.79 8.39 17.13
N ALA A 488 -4.79 8.04 17.93
CA ALA A 488 -4.47 8.79 19.12
C ALA A 488 -3.61 9.95 18.62
N ALA A 489 -4.03 11.20 18.86
CA ALA A 489 -3.06 12.27 18.72
C ALA A 489 -2.02 12.09 19.81
N LEU A 490 -0.77 12.16 19.38
CA LEU A 490 0.40 12.06 20.22
C LEU A 490 0.79 13.51 20.53
N GLY A 491 0.91 13.80 21.83
CA GLY A 491 1.19 15.15 22.35
C GLY A 491 2.65 15.36 22.71
#